data_AF-A0A453N6M3-F1
#
_entry.id   AF-A0A453N6M3-F1
#
_cell.length_a   1.000
_cell.length_b   1.000
_cell.length_c   1.000
_cell.angle_alpha   90.00
_cell.angle_beta   90.00
_cell.angle_gamma   90.00
#
_symmetry.space_group_name_H-M   'P 1'
#
loop_
_entity.id
_entity.type
_entity.pdbx_description
1 polymer ?
#
loop_
_entity_poly.entity_id
_entity_poly.type
_entity_poly.pdbx_seq_one_letter_code
_entity_poly.pdbx_strand_id
1 'polypeptide(L)'
;MLQGGVWCMHTSATTQLPHTLPALKAVLVDDKIYMADVLSNDIIVLDLATSSFSRILLPQGVKYHTLHTILSPADDASGLYLIHVHVKEHQLCIWLHKGDNWLLVDTLCLHQMWANLRMRDHTLEDEDISYAYISQVGDNVQFVFLKTMCGCILYLDVTSRTLHKVHGMTEKDRHFSAIYPFMMIWPPIFPALKDDQARQGSWVEMGQPETVST
;
A
#
# COMPACT_ATOMS: atom_id res chain seq x y z
N MET A 1 29.09 7.85 1.22
CA MET A 1 30.34 7.25 1.73
C MET A 1 30.61 7.81 3.12
N LEU A 2 31.07 6.96 4.04
CA LEU A 2 31.46 7.38 5.39
C LEU A 2 32.86 8.03 5.33
N GLN A 3 32.95 9.35 5.51
CA GLN A 3 34.23 10.01 5.81
C GLN A 3 34.16 10.51 7.26
N GLY A 4 35.12 10.11 8.09
CA GLY A 4 35.28 10.65 9.45
C GLY A 4 34.26 10.21 10.49
N GLY A 5 33.50 9.13 10.26
CA GLY A 5 32.54 8.61 11.25
C GLY A 5 31.25 9.44 11.39
N VAL A 6 31.03 10.43 10.52
CA VAL A 6 29.80 11.22 10.46
C VAL A 6 29.03 10.82 9.19
N TRP A 7 27.74 10.54 9.34
CA TRP A 7 26.84 10.35 8.20
C TRP A 7 26.60 11.70 7.52
N CYS A 8 27.45 12.05 6.56
CA CYS A 8 27.26 13.22 5.73
C CYS A 8 26.42 12.84 4.50
N MET A 9 25.19 13.37 4.41
CA MET A 9 24.37 13.33 3.20
C MET A 9 24.97 14.28 2.16
N HIS A 10 25.77 13.74 1.25
CA HIS A 10 26.20 14.47 0.05
C HIS A 10 25.10 14.38 -1.01
N THR A 11 24.11 15.25 -0.94
CA THR A 11 23.07 15.37 -1.96
C THR A 11 23.45 16.47 -2.94
N SER A 12 23.80 16.09 -4.17
CA SER A 12 23.81 16.99 -5.32
C SER A 12 22.69 16.54 -6.24
N ALA A 13 21.78 17.45 -6.60
CA ALA A 13 20.66 17.15 -7.48
C ALA A 13 21.05 17.55 -8.92
N THR A 14 21.33 16.56 -9.76
CA THR A 14 21.65 16.78 -11.18
C THR A 14 20.39 17.12 -12.00
N THR A 15 19.21 16.74 -11.51
CA THR A 15 17.93 16.89 -12.21
C THR A 15 16.86 17.35 -11.24
N GLN A 16 16.15 18.43 -11.57
CA GLN A 16 15.03 18.92 -10.76
C GLN A 16 13.74 18.20 -11.14
N LEU A 17 12.94 17.83 -10.15
CA LEU A 17 11.59 17.35 -10.38
C LEU A 17 10.76 18.45 -11.04
N PRO A 18 9.81 18.11 -11.94
CA PRO A 18 8.94 19.10 -12.57
C PRO A 18 8.15 19.94 -11.55
N HIS A 19 7.86 19.39 -10.36
CA HIS A 19 7.13 20.02 -9.26
C HIS A 19 7.37 19.28 -7.94
N THR A 20 7.01 19.91 -6.81
CA THR A 20 7.04 19.31 -5.47
C THR A 20 5.93 18.27 -5.32
N LEU A 21 6.28 17.01 -5.02
CA LEU A 21 5.35 15.89 -4.97
C LEU A 21 5.06 15.52 -3.50
N PRO A 22 3.83 15.73 -2.98
CA PRO A 22 3.56 15.68 -1.53
C PRO A 22 3.65 14.29 -0.88
N ALA A 23 3.52 13.20 -1.67
CA ALA A 23 3.71 11.83 -1.21
C ALA A 23 3.88 10.92 -2.43
N LEU A 24 5.11 10.48 -2.69
CA LEU A 24 5.41 9.61 -3.81
C LEU A 24 5.36 8.14 -3.38
N LYS A 25 4.43 7.38 -3.95
CA LYS A 25 4.63 5.95 -4.13
C LYS A 25 5.43 5.77 -5.41
N ALA A 26 6.75 5.65 -5.25
CA ALA A 26 7.67 5.41 -6.35
C ALA A 26 8.01 3.91 -6.44
N VAL A 27 8.20 3.43 -7.66
CA VAL A 27 8.66 2.05 -7.92
C VAL A 27 9.92 2.12 -8.78
N LEU A 28 10.93 1.35 -8.39
CA LEU A 28 12.13 1.16 -9.18
C LEU A 28 11.95 -0.12 -10.02
N VAL A 29 12.10 0.01 -11.34
CA VAL A 29 12.13 -1.11 -12.29
C VAL A 29 13.35 -0.89 -13.19
N ASP A 30 14.27 -1.84 -13.20
CA ASP A 30 15.61 -1.67 -13.80
C ASP A 30 16.28 -0.34 -13.34
N ASP A 31 16.73 0.48 -14.28
CA ASP A 31 17.34 1.79 -14.05
C ASP A 31 16.33 2.94 -14.12
N LYS A 32 15.03 2.65 -13.92
CA LYS A 32 13.95 3.64 -14.04
C LYS A 32 13.11 3.73 -12.78
N ILE A 33 12.90 4.96 -12.31
CA ILE A 33 12.00 5.27 -11.20
C ILE A 33 10.68 5.78 -11.76
N TYR A 34 9.60 5.06 -11.45
CA TYR A 34 8.23 5.38 -11.85
C TYR A 34 7.50 6.04 -10.69
N MET A 35 6.90 7.20 -10.95
CA MET A 35 6.25 8.04 -9.96
C MET A 35 4.90 8.47 -10.51
N ALA A 36 3.81 8.00 -9.90
CA ALA A 36 2.48 8.48 -10.25
C ALA A 36 2.14 9.75 -9.47
N ASP A 37 1.62 10.75 -10.17
CA ASP A 37 1.30 12.07 -9.60
C ASP A 37 -0.19 12.40 -9.73
N VAL A 38 -0.74 12.97 -8.65
CA VAL A 38 -2.15 13.41 -8.57
C VAL A 38 -2.41 14.63 -9.45
N LEU A 39 -1.42 15.52 -9.60
CA LEU A 39 -1.61 16.79 -10.29
C LEU A 39 -1.63 16.62 -11.82
N SER A 40 -0.69 15.83 -12.35
CA SER A 40 -0.55 15.58 -13.78
C SER A 40 -1.43 14.46 -14.31
N ASN A 41 -1.91 13.56 -13.44
CA ASN A 41 -2.68 12.36 -13.84
C ASN A 41 -1.93 11.52 -14.90
N ASP A 42 -0.60 11.53 -14.82
CA ASP A 42 0.32 10.71 -15.59
C ASP A 42 1.33 10.03 -14.65
N ILE A 43 2.14 9.13 -15.20
CA ILE A 43 3.28 8.53 -14.51
C ILE A 43 4.53 9.22 -15.03
N ILE A 44 5.24 9.89 -14.14
CA ILE A 44 6.57 10.46 -14.39
C ILE A 44 7.58 9.33 -14.28
N VAL A 45 8.43 9.20 -15.30
CA VAL A 45 9.52 8.22 -15.33
C VAL A 45 10.83 8.98 -15.29
N LEU A 46 11.69 8.65 -14.32
CA LEU A 46 13.07 9.11 -14.26
C LEU A 46 13.97 7.97 -14.72
N ASP A 47 14.63 8.15 -15.86
CA ASP A 47 15.68 7.25 -16.34
C ASP A 47 17.01 7.64 -15.69
N LEU A 48 17.56 6.75 -14.86
CA LEU A 48 18.80 6.97 -14.12
C LEU A 48 20.03 6.88 -15.02
N ALA A 49 19.97 6.08 -16.09
CA ALA A 49 21.10 5.92 -17.01
C ALA A 49 21.30 7.19 -17.85
N THR A 50 20.21 7.82 -18.29
CA THR A 50 20.28 9.07 -19.07
C THR A 50 20.05 10.33 -18.25
N SER A 51 19.70 10.20 -16.96
CA SER A 51 19.30 11.31 -16.09
C SER A 51 18.23 12.20 -16.73
N SER A 52 17.18 11.58 -17.28
CA SER A 52 16.12 12.28 -18.03
C SER A 52 14.73 11.88 -17.55
N PHE A 53 13.76 12.77 -17.80
CA PHE A 53 12.36 12.52 -17.46
C PHE A 53 11.53 12.24 -18.71
N SER A 54 10.62 11.28 -18.60
CA SER A 54 9.55 11.03 -19.57
C SER A 54 8.20 10.83 -18.86
N ARG A 55 7.14 10.68 -19.64
CA ARG A 55 5.76 10.53 -19.12
C ARG A 55 5.07 9.35 -19.77
N ILE A 56 4.29 8.63 -18.98
CA ILE A 56 3.38 7.58 -19.43
C ILE A 56 1.97 8.02 -19.04
N LEU A 57 1.06 8.09 -20.02
CA LEU A 57 -0.34 8.38 -19.75
C LEU A 57 -0.98 7.21 -19.00
N LEU A 58 -1.88 7.48 -18.06
CA LEU A 58 -2.64 6.42 -17.38
C LEU A 58 -3.57 5.69 -18.37
N PRO A 59 -3.96 4.43 -18.07
CA PRO A 59 -4.97 3.73 -18.85
C PRO A 59 -6.26 4.54 -19.00
N GLN A 60 -6.97 4.35 -20.11
CA GLN A 60 -8.22 5.08 -20.35
C GLN A 60 -9.24 4.82 -19.24
N GLY A 61 -9.82 5.89 -18.70
CA GLY A 61 -10.81 5.81 -17.60
C GLY A 61 -10.20 5.71 -16.21
N VAL A 62 -8.87 5.60 -16.08
CA VAL A 62 -8.17 5.63 -14.80
C VAL A 62 -7.78 7.07 -14.44
N LYS A 63 -8.07 7.47 -13.21
CA LYS A 63 -7.54 8.70 -12.61
C LYS A 63 -6.72 8.35 -11.38
N TYR A 64 -5.50 8.86 -11.29
CA TYR A 64 -4.64 8.56 -10.18
C TYR A 64 -5.23 9.11 -8.87
N HIS A 65 -5.24 8.25 -7.86
CA HIS A 65 -5.65 8.60 -6.51
C HIS A 65 -4.77 7.83 -5.53
N THR A 66 -4.17 8.52 -4.57
CA THR A 66 -3.15 7.96 -3.65
C THR A 66 -3.64 6.76 -2.84
N LEU A 67 -4.95 6.68 -2.58
CA LEU A 67 -5.57 5.56 -1.86
C LEU A 67 -6.04 4.43 -2.78
N HIS A 68 -6.37 4.72 -4.04
CA HIS A 68 -7.02 3.74 -4.92
C HIS A 68 -6.11 3.25 -6.04
N THR A 69 -4.91 3.81 -6.16
CA THR A 69 -3.96 3.48 -7.21
C THR A 69 -2.61 3.17 -6.61
N ILE A 70 -2.01 2.09 -7.06
CA ILE A 70 -0.65 1.72 -6.67
C ILE A 70 0.07 1.13 -7.88
N LEU A 71 1.36 1.44 -7.96
CA LEU A 71 2.26 0.85 -8.93
C LEU A 71 2.99 -0.33 -8.29
N SER A 72 3.28 -1.35 -9.08
CA SER A 72 4.06 -2.52 -8.65
C SER A 72 4.98 -2.98 -9.79
N PRO A 73 6.22 -3.41 -9.52
CA PRO A 73 7.09 -3.96 -10.56
C PRO A 73 6.54 -5.30 -11.08
N ALA A 74 6.78 -5.61 -12.35
CA ALA A 74 6.59 -6.96 -12.88
C ALA A 74 7.84 -7.82 -12.64
N ASP A 75 7.65 -9.13 -12.49
CA ASP A 75 8.75 -10.07 -12.15
C ASP A 75 9.86 -10.14 -13.21
N ASP A 76 9.54 -9.90 -14.48
CA ASP A 76 10.51 -9.93 -15.57
C ASP A 76 11.35 -8.65 -15.68
N ALA A 77 11.22 -7.74 -14.70
CA ALA A 77 11.86 -6.44 -14.62
C ALA A 77 11.63 -5.53 -15.84
N SER A 78 10.77 -5.92 -16.78
CA SER A 78 10.52 -5.19 -18.04
C SER A 78 9.17 -4.46 -18.04
N GLY A 79 8.36 -4.66 -17.00
CA GLY A 79 6.99 -4.21 -16.93
C GLY A 79 6.63 -3.51 -15.62
N LEU A 80 5.59 -2.69 -15.71
CA LEU A 80 5.02 -1.98 -14.58
C LEU A 80 3.54 -2.33 -14.48
N TYR A 81 3.11 -2.82 -13.32
CA TYR A 81 1.70 -2.97 -13.01
C TYR A 81 1.13 -1.69 -12.43
N LEU A 82 -0.10 -1.38 -12.83
CA LEU A 82 -0.95 -0.39 -12.19
C LEU A 82 -2.21 -1.09 -11.69
N ILE A 83 -2.42 -1.02 -10.38
CA ILE A 83 -3.60 -1.60 -9.72
C ILE A 83 -4.48 -0.43 -9.31
N HIS A 84 -5.73 -0.44 -9.78
CA HIS A 84 -6.68 0.64 -9.54
C HIS A 84 -8.02 0.12 -9.03
N VAL A 85 -8.56 0.75 -7.98
CA VAL A 85 -9.92 0.50 -7.49
C VAL A 85 -10.88 1.56 -8.04
N HIS A 86 -11.79 1.11 -8.89
CA HIS A 86 -12.94 1.86 -9.36
C HIS A 86 -14.02 1.85 -8.27
N VAL A 87 -14.07 2.90 -7.45
CA VAL A 87 -14.94 2.98 -6.27
C VAL A 87 -16.43 2.87 -6.62
N LYS A 88 -16.87 3.52 -7.70
CA LYS A 88 -18.29 3.52 -8.09
C LYS A 88 -18.74 2.15 -8.59
N GLU A 89 -17.90 1.54 -9.41
CA GLU A 89 -18.15 0.25 -10.05
C GLU A 89 -17.83 -0.93 -9.11
N HIS A 90 -17.19 -0.66 -7.96
CA HIS A 90 -16.73 -1.66 -7.00
C HIS A 90 -15.85 -2.74 -7.67
N GLN A 91 -14.91 -2.28 -8.49
CA GLN A 91 -14.01 -3.15 -9.25
C GLN A 91 -12.56 -2.80 -8.97
N LEU A 92 -11.73 -3.83 -8.93
CA LEU A 92 -10.28 -3.69 -8.94
C LEU A 92 -9.77 -4.12 -10.31
N CYS A 93 -9.08 -3.22 -11.00
CA CYS A 93 -8.49 -3.45 -12.31
C CYS A 93 -6.97 -3.54 -12.18
N ILE A 94 -6.37 -4.51 -12.87
CA ILE A 94 -4.93 -4.72 -12.94
C ILE A 94 -4.49 -4.46 -14.36
N TRP A 95 -3.68 -3.43 -14.55
CA TRP A 95 -3.12 -3.05 -15.84
C TRP A 95 -1.63 -3.35 -15.87
N LEU A 96 -1.12 -3.83 -17.00
CA LEU A 96 0.30 -4.05 -17.24
C LEU A 96 0.78 -3.09 -18.34
N HIS A 97 1.80 -2.31 -18.04
CA HIS A 97 2.53 -1.51 -19.01
C HIS A 97 3.75 -2.28 -19.48
N LYS A 98 3.81 -2.55 -20.80
CA LYS A 98 4.97 -3.14 -21.48
C LYS A 98 5.17 -2.43 -22.82
N GLY A 99 6.42 -2.03 -23.10
CA GLY A 99 6.71 -1.15 -24.24
C GLY A 99 6.00 0.20 -24.04
N ASP A 100 5.19 0.60 -25.01
CA ASP A 100 4.44 1.88 -25.01
C ASP A 100 2.93 1.70 -24.78
N ASN A 101 2.47 0.52 -24.36
CA ASN A 101 1.05 0.20 -24.27
C ASN A 101 0.63 -0.33 -22.90
N TRP A 102 -0.62 -0.03 -22.55
CA TRP A 102 -1.32 -0.64 -21.42
C TRP A 102 -2.17 -1.82 -21.87
N LEU A 103 -2.08 -2.92 -21.12
CA LEU A 103 -2.94 -4.08 -21.25
C LEU A 103 -3.74 -4.27 -19.97
N LEU A 104 -5.07 -4.38 -20.07
CA LEU A 104 -5.90 -4.81 -18.95
C LEU A 104 -5.69 -6.32 -18.75
N VAL A 105 -5.04 -6.69 -17.65
CA VAL A 105 -4.72 -8.08 -17.32
C VAL A 105 -5.88 -8.75 -16.61
N ASP A 106 -6.50 -8.06 -15.64
CA ASP A 106 -7.65 -8.61 -14.93
C ASP A 106 -8.59 -7.51 -14.41
N THR A 107 -9.84 -7.90 -14.15
CA THR A 107 -10.87 -7.12 -13.48
C THR A 107 -11.58 -8.00 -12.44
N LEU A 108 -11.45 -7.63 -11.17
CA LEU A 108 -12.03 -8.32 -10.03
C LEU A 108 -13.23 -7.53 -9.50
N CYS A 109 -14.40 -8.17 -9.40
CA CYS A 109 -15.61 -7.58 -8.84
C CYS A 109 -15.55 -7.63 -7.31
N LEU A 110 -15.15 -6.52 -6.69
CA LEU A 110 -15.04 -6.42 -5.23
C LEU A 110 -16.40 -6.60 -4.56
N HIS A 111 -17.47 -6.09 -5.16
CA HIS A 111 -18.83 -6.25 -4.63
C HIS A 111 -19.21 -7.73 -4.43
N GLN A 112 -18.97 -8.58 -5.43
CA GLN A 112 -19.25 -10.02 -5.34
C GLN A 112 -18.34 -10.71 -4.32
N MET A 113 -17.06 -10.33 -4.29
CA MET A 113 -16.10 -10.88 -3.33
C MET A 113 -16.47 -10.54 -1.88
N TRP A 114 -16.98 -9.33 -1.63
CA TRP A 114 -17.49 -8.91 -0.33
C TRP A 114 -18.74 -9.67 0.07
N ALA A 115 -19.69 -9.86 -0.85
CA ALA A 115 -20.87 -10.68 -0.59
C ALA A 115 -20.48 -12.12 -0.19
N ASN A 116 -19.51 -12.71 -0.90
CA ASN A 116 -18.99 -14.04 -0.56
C ASN A 116 -18.29 -14.08 0.80
N LEU A 117 -17.49 -13.05 1.11
CA LEU A 117 -16.82 -12.95 2.40
C LEU A 117 -17.83 -12.86 3.55
N ARG A 118 -18.91 -12.09 3.40
CA ARG A 118 -19.99 -11.96 4.40
C ARG A 118 -20.75 -13.25 4.64
N MET A 119 -20.98 -14.04 3.60
CA MET A 119 -21.59 -15.36 3.76
C MET A 119 -20.74 -16.28 4.63
N ARG A 120 -19.41 -16.12 4.60
CA ARG A 120 -18.47 -16.93 5.37
C ARG A 120 -18.15 -16.34 6.74
N ASP A 121 -18.15 -15.02 6.87
CA ASP A 121 -17.79 -14.27 8.06
C ASP A 121 -18.91 -13.28 8.43
N HIS A 122 -19.73 -13.69 9.41
CA HIS A 122 -20.88 -12.91 9.89
C HIS A 122 -20.49 -11.72 10.78
N THR A 123 -19.19 -11.49 11.02
CA THR A 123 -18.71 -10.36 11.84
C THR A 123 -18.52 -9.07 11.05
N LEU A 124 -18.77 -9.07 9.74
CA LEU A 124 -18.63 -7.92 8.86
C LEU A 124 -19.99 -7.26 8.62
N GLU A 125 -20.13 -6.01 9.03
CA GLU A 125 -21.34 -5.22 8.80
C GLU A 125 -21.34 -4.56 7.41
N ASP A 126 -22.49 -3.99 7.02
CA ASP A 126 -22.67 -3.42 5.67
C ASP A 126 -21.81 -2.16 5.47
N GLU A 127 -21.73 -1.33 6.52
CA GLU A 127 -20.97 -0.09 6.56
C GLU A 127 -19.44 -0.33 6.49
N ASP A 128 -18.99 -1.51 6.91
CA ASP A 128 -17.57 -1.88 7.02
C ASP A 128 -16.84 -1.95 5.69
N ILE A 129 -17.56 -2.13 4.58
CA ILE A 129 -16.95 -2.50 3.28
C ILE A 129 -17.23 -1.50 2.17
N SER A 130 -18.07 -0.49 2.41
CA SER A 130 -18.48 0.50 1.39
C SER A 130 -17.32 1.29 0.76
N TYR A 131 -16.20 1.44 1.48
CA TYR A 131 -14.99 2.11 1.01
C TYR A 131 -13.75 1.33 1.41
N ALA A 132 -13.16 0.64 0.42
CA ALA A 132 -11.85 0.00 0.54
C ALA A 132 -10.82 0.72 -0.30
N TYR A 133 -9.62 0.91 0.26
CA TYR A 133 -8.48 1.47 -0.44
C TYR A 133 -7.31 0.50 -0.44
N ILE A 134 -6.44 0.64 -1.44
CA ILE A 134 -5.29 -0.24 -1.61
C ILE A 134 -4.23 0.17 -0.59
N SER A 135 -4.02 -0.69 0.41
CA SER A 135 -2.89 -0.54 1.32
C SER A 135 -1.61 -0.95 0.59
N GLN A 136 -1.64 -2.12 -0.06
CA GLN A 136 -0.45 -2.71 -0.64
C GLN A 136 -0.74 -3.76 -1.69
N VAL A 137 0.27 -4.04 -2.51
CA VAL A 137 0.25 -5.09 -3.52
C VAL A 137 1.51 -5.93 -3.34
N GLY A 138 1.35 -7.25 -3.45
CA GLY A 138 2.46 -8.19 -3.44
C GLY A 138 3.23 -8.19 -4.77
N ASP A 139 4.37 -8.86 -4.77
CA ASP A 139 5.17 -9.05 -5.97
C ASP A 139 4.35 -9.69 -7.10
N ASN A 140 4.59 -9.25 -8.33
CA ASN A 140 3.85 -9.67 -9.53
C ASN A 140 2.32 -9.56 -9.44
N VAL A 141 1.81 -8.75 -8.51
CA VAL A 141 0.36 -8.64 -8.24
C VAL A 141 -0.27 -9.98 -7.85
N GLN A 142 0.47 -10.86 -7.17
CA GLN A 142 -0.08 -12.13 -6.70
C GLN A 142 -1.20 -11.93 -5.67
N PHE A 143 -1.12 -10.86 -4.88
CA PHE A 143 -2.12 -10.51 -3.90
C PHE A 143 -2.22 -8.99 -3.70
N VAL A 144 -3.35 -8.55 -3.16
CA VAL A 144 -3.62 -7.15 -2.80
C VAL A 144 -4.13 -7.09 -1.35
N PHE A 145 -3.54 -6.21 -0.55
CA PHE A 145 -4.11 -5.83 0.74
C PHE A 145 -4.99 -4.59 0.58
N LEU A 146 -6.26 -4.75 0.93
CA LEU A 146 -7.23 -3.67 1.00
C LEU A 146 -7.47 -3.29 2.46
N LYS A 147 -7.53 -2.00 2.74
CA LYS A 147 -7.95 -1.48 4.04
C LYS A 147 -9.30 -0.81 3.89
N THR A 148 -10.22 -1.12 4.79
CA THR A 148 -11.55 -0.51 4.81
C THR A 148 -11.62 0.64 5.80
N MET A 149 -12.66 1.48 5.69
CA MET A 149 -12.87 2.60 6.62
C MET A 149 -13.11 2.18 8.07
N CYS A 150 -13.72 1.01 8.31
CA CYS A 150 -13.89 0.48 9.66
C CYS A 150 -12.61 -0.12 10.26
N GLY A 151 -11.49 -0.12 9.52
CA GLY A 151 -10.21 -0.66 9.98
C GLY A 151 -10.05 -2.16 9.77
N CYS A 152 -10.85 -2.78 8.90
CA CYS A 152 -10.54 -4.15 8.46
C CYS A 152 -9.41 -4.15 7.45
N ILE A 153 -8.53 -5.15 7.55
CA ILE A 153 -7.53 -5.49 6.55
C ILE A 153 -8.00 -6.76 5.84
N LEU A 154 -8.16 -6.64 4.53
CA LEU A 154 -8.58 -7.72 3.66
C LEU A 154 -7.41 -8.11 2.77
N TYR A 155 -7.17 -9.42 2.68
CA TYR A 155 -6.24 -10.04 1.76
C TYR A 155 -7.01 -10.57 0.56
N LEU A 156 -6.68 -10.06 -0.62
CA LEU A 156 -7.19 -10.51 -1.90
C LEU A 156 -6.11 -11.31 -2.60
N ASP A 157 -6.34 -12.61 -2.78
CA ASP A 157 -5.54 -13.44 -3.68
C ASP A 157 -6.05 -13.24 -5.10
N VAL A 158 -5.20 -12.69 -5.96
CA VAL A 158 -5.55 -12.36 -7.35
C VAL A 158 -5.69 -13.63 -8.19
N THR A 159 -4.84 -14.63 -7.93
CA THR A 159 -4.81 -15.87 -8.71
C THR A 159 -6.03 -16.72 -8.42
N SER A 160 -6.33 -16.95 -7.15
CA SER A 160 -7.48 -17.77 -6.75
C SER A 160 -8.80 -16.98 -6.72
N ARG A 161 -8.73 -15.65 -6.88
CA ARG A 161 -9.87 -14.73 -6.81
C ARG A 161 -10.65 -14.86 -5.51
N THR A 162 -9.94 -15.09 -4.40
CA THR A 162 -10.54 -15.18 -3.07
C THR A 162 -10.20 -13.96 -2.23
N LEU A 163 -11.14 -13.59 -1.37
CA LEU A 163 -10.97 -12.50 -0.43
C LEU A 163 -11.10 -13.03 0.99
N HIS A 164 -10.16 -12.63 1.85
CA HIS A 164 -10.07 -13.07 3.23
C HIS A 164 -9.92 -11.86 4.15
N LYS A 165 -10.66 -11.83 5.26
CA LYS A 165 -10.37 -10.91 6.37
C LYS A 165 -9.15 -11.46 7.12
N VAL A 166 -8.05 -10.72 7.16
CA VAL A 166 -6.84 -11.12 7.88
C VAL A 166 -6.71 -10.41 9.23
N HIS A 167 -7.34 -9.25 9.37
CA HIS A 167 -7.36 -8.51 10.62
C HIS A 167 -8.59 -7.59 10.68
N GLY A 168 -9.18 -7.46 11.86
CA GLY A 168 -10.16 -6.43 12.17
C GLY A 168 -9.61 -5.57 13.29
N MET A 169 -9.48 -4.26 13.07
CA MET A 169 -9.01 -3.34 14.09
C MET A 169 -10.06 -3.18 15.21
N THR A 170 -9.60 -3.21 16.46
CA THR A 170 -10.41 -2.72 17.57
C THR A 170 -10.34 -1.19 17.63
N GLU A 171 -11.19 -0.52 18.43
CA GLU A 171 -11.12 0.95 18.58
C GLU A 171 -9.74 1.45 19.02
N LYS A 172 -8.97 0.63 19.74
CA LYS A 172 -7.61 0.93 20.18
C LYS A 172 -6.59 0.87 19.03
N ASP A 173 -6.90 0.14 17.97
CA ASP A 173 -6.02 -0.13 16.81
C ASP A 173 -6.24 0.85 15.65
N ARG A 174 -7.18 1.80 15.77
CA ARG A 174 -7.50 2.80 14.72
C ARG A 174 -6.30 3.63 14.23
N HIS A 175 -5.16 3.56 14.93
CA HIS A 175 -3.94 4.33 14.66
C HIS A 175 -2.86 3.55 13.87
N PHE A 176 -3.13 2.32 13.38
CA PHE A 176 -2.14 1.61 12.55
C PHE A 176 -1.96 2.28 11.17
N SER A 177 -0.77 2.84 10.98
CA SER A 177 -0.44 3.78 9.89
C SER A 177 0.20 3.15 8.65
N ALA A 178 0.63 1.88 8.67
CA ALA A 178 1.17 1.21 7.48
C ALA A 178 1.22 -0.31 7.64
N ILE A 179 1.00 -1.03 6.54
CA ILE A 179 1.24 -2.46 6.40
C ILE A 179 2.51 -2.62 5.55
N TYR A 180 3.38 -3.57 5.91
CA TYR A 180 4.56 -3.93 5.14
C TYR A 180 4.63 -5.47 5.01
N PRO A 181 4.45 -6.08 3.83
CA PRO A 181 4.52 -7.50 3.60
C PRO A 181 6.00 -7.79 3.39
N PHE A 182 6.45 -8.89 3.93
CA PHE A 182 7.79 -9.36 3.67
C PHE A 182 7.72 -10.86 3.51
N MET A 183 8.38 -11.37 2.48
CA MET A 183 8.52 -12.80 2.28
C MET A 183 9.67 -13.28 3.16
N MET A 184 9.42 -14.34 3.95
CA MET A 184 10.46 -15.05 4.71
C MET A 184 10.67 -16.43 4.11
N ILE A 185 11.89 -16.96 4.22
CA ILE A 185 12.15 -18.38 3.98
C ILE A 185 11.31 -19.18 4.98
N TRP A 186 10.51 -20.12 4.49
CA TRP A 186 9.70 -21.00 5.33
C TRP A 186 10.53 -22.21 5.78
N PRO A 187 10.52 -22.59 7.07
CA PRO A 187 9.80 -21.96 8.18
C PRO A 187 10.50 -20.67 8.66
N PRO A 188 9.74 -19.63 9.03
CA PRO A 188 10.32 -18.38 9.53
C PRO A 188 11.07 -18.65 10.83
N ILE A 189 12.32 -18.19 10.89
CA ILE A 189 13.12 -18.22 12.11
C ILE A 189 12.99 -16.85 12.74
N PHE A 190 12.21 -16.75 13.81
CA PHE A 190 12.10 -15.52 14.58
C PHE A 190 13.26 -15.43 15.59
N PRO A 191 13.89 -14.24 15.75
CA PRO A 191 14.84 -14.04 16.83
C PRO A 191 14.18 -14.34 18.18
N ALA A 192 14.90 -15.04 19.07
CA ALA A 192 14.43 -15.23 20.44
C ALA A 192 14.24 -13.85 21.09
N LEU A 193 13.04 -13.59 21.63
CA LEU A 193 12.81 -12.39 22.44
C LEU A 193 13.80 -12.43 23.62
N LYS A 194 14.64 -11.40 23.72
CA LYS A 194 15.38 -11.16 24.96
C LYS A 194 14.35 -10.65 25.97
N ASP A 195 14.22 -11.36 27.08
CA ASP A 195 13.51 -10.86 28.25
C ASP A 195 14.32 -9.70 28.83
N ASP A 196 14.14 -8.51 28.26
CA ASP A 196 14.66 -7.29 28.84
C ASP A 196 13.76 -6.93 30.03
N GLN A 197 14.15 -7.40 31.21
CA GLN A 197 13.68 -6.91 32.51
C GLN A 197 14.02 -5.42 32.67
N ALA A 198 13.31 -4.53 31.98
CA ALA A 198 13.36 -3.08 32.20
C ALA A 198 12.12 -2.37 31.62
N ARG A 199 10.92 -2.80 32.01
CA ARG A 199 9.71 -1.97 31.92
C ARG A 199 8.93 -2.00 33.23
N GLN A 200 9.59 -1.67 34.34
CA GLN A 200 8.90 -0.99 35.43
C GLN A 200 8.85 0.51 35.10
N GLY A 201 7.97 0.87 34.17
CA GLY A 201 7.46 2.23 34.11
C GLY A 201 6.43 2.36 35.22
N SER A 202 6.75 3.15 36.24
CA SER A 202 5.85 3.45 37.35
C SER A 202 4.53 4.03 36.82
N TRP A 203 3.45 3.27 36.94
CA TRP A 203 2.10 3.82 36.92
C TRP A 203 1.91 4.63 38.21
N VAL A 204 1.97 5.94 38.11
CA VAL A 204 1.39 6.80 39.14
C VAL A 204 -0.10 6.82 38.85
N GLU A 205 -0.88 6.09 39.65
CA GLU A 205 -2.33 6.27 39.75
C GLU A 205 -2.60 7.73 40.15
N MET A 206 -3.17 8.51 39.23
CA MET A 206 -3.89 9.73 39.63
C MET A 206 -5.29 9.32 40.06
N GLY A 207 -5.59 9.65 41.31
CA GLY A 207 -6.71 9.13 42.10
C GLY A 207 -8.11 9.40 41.55
N GLN A 208 -9.03 8.61 42.10
CA GLN A 208 -10.48 8.67 41.89
C GLN A 208 -11.08 10.04 42.25
N PRO A 209 -12.22 10.40 41.64
CA PRO A 209 -12.93 11.65 41.94
C PRO A 209 -13.62 11.57 43.31
N GLU A 210 -13.37 12.58 44.15
CA GLU A 210 -14.10 12.78 45.40
C GLU A 210 -15.58 13.09 45.11
N THR A 211 -16.44 12.27 45.71
CA THR A 211 -17.87 12.51 45.86
C THR A 211 -18.11 13.78 46.69
N VAL A 212 -18.77 14.78 46.11
CA VAL A 212 -19.40 15.85 46.88
C VAL A 212 -20.84 15.45 47.19
N SER A 213 -21.16 15.35 48.47
CA SER A 213 -22.53 15.37 49.00
C SER A 213 -22.53 16.24 50.23
N THR A 214 -23.12 17.43 50.10
CA THR A 214 -24.24 17.95 50.91
C THR A 214 -24.80 19.17 50.22
#